data_AF-A0A358AV03-F1
#
_entry.id   AF-A0A358AV03-F1
#
_cell.length_a   1.000
_cell.length_b   1.000
_cell.length_c   1.000
_cell.angle_alpha   90.00
_cell.angle_beta   90.00
_cell.angle_gamma   90.00
#
_symmetry.space_group_name_H-M   'P 1'
#
loop_
_entity.id
_entity.type
_entity.pdbx_description
1 polymer ?
#
loop_
_entity_poly.entity_id
_entity_poly.type
_entity_poly.pdbx_seq_one_letter_code
_entity_poly.pdbx_strand_id
1 'polypeptide(L)'
;MSETYLNKCRCGGDGEFILEQKDTQIFARCKRCGIRTPSKGASIEFSAKQQVADVWNAGTLLWLPWIKPAVAADAYQLDDRVSHEGNHWISIRENNVWEPGESGWRLVGPAPDAQGGTL
;
A
#
# COMPACT_ATOMS: atom_id res chain seq x y z
N MET A 1 9.30 26.59 -4.49
CA MET A 1 8.13 25.68 -4.48
C MET A 1 8.68 24.29 -4.72
N SER A 2 8.66 23.42 -3.72
CA SER A 2 9.12 22.03 -3.86
C SER A 2 8.16 21.27 -4.78
N GLU A 3 8.67 20.64 -5.84
CA GLU A 3 7.88 19.75 -6.68
C GLU A 3 7.55 18.46 -5.91
N THR A 4 6.28 18.11 -5.79
CA THR A 4 5.84 16.86 -5.17
C THR A 4 5.98 15.72 -6.17
N TYR A 5 6.94 14.82 -5.93
CA TYR A 5 7.24 13.69 -6.82
C TYR A 5 6.59 12.37 -6.37
N LEU A 6 6.13 11.58 -7.34
CA LEU A 6 5.61 10.23 -7.14
C LEU A 6 6.67 9.21 -7.60
N ASN A 7 7.09 8.32 -6.70
CA ASN A 7 7.99 7.22 -7.03
C ASN A 7 7.39 6.32 -8.12
N LYS A 8 8.21 5.49 -8.76
CA LYS A 8 7.68 4.50 -9.70
C LYS A 8 6.77 3.52 -8.94
N CYS A 9 5.64 3.20 -9.54
CA CYS A 9 4.83 2.08 -9.10
C CYS A 9 5.66 0.80 -9.14
N ARG A 10 5.30 -0.18 -8.33
CA ARG A 10 5.96 -1.48 -8.29
C ARG A 10 6.01 -2.22 -9.64
N CYS A 11 5.09 -1.94 -10.57
CA CYS A 11 5.14 -2.48 -11.93
C CYS A 11 6.12 -1.72 -12.87
N GLY A 12 6.90 -0.79 -12.34
CA GLY A 12 7.77 0.13 -13.08
C GLY A 12 7.03 1.29 -13.76
N GLY A 13 5.71 1.35 -13.65
CA GLY A 13 4.90 2.42 -14.25
C GLY A 13 4.92 3.70 -13.43
N ASP A 14 4.72 4.84 -14.09
CA ASP A 14 4.62 6.15 -13.43
C ASP A 14 3.33 6.31 -12.63
N GLY A 15 3.42 7.07 -11.54
CA GLY A 15 2.26 7.57 -10.80
C GLY A 15 1.74 8.88 -11.41
N GLU A 16 0.44 9.10 -11.33
CA GLU A 16 -0.20 10.38 -11.65
C GLU A 16 -1.22 10.75 -10.59
N PHE A 17 -1.32 12.04 -10.26
CA PHE A 17 -2.41 12.55 -9.44
C PHE A 17 -3.67 12.70 -10.27
N ILE A 18 -4.79 12.22 -9.73
CA ILE A 18 -6.12 12.32 -10.33
C ILE A 18 -7.05 13.04 -9.34
N LEU A 19 -7.76 14.05 -9.84
CA LEU A 19 -8.84 14.74 -9.13
C LEU A 19 -10.17 14.08 -9.51
N GLU A 20 -11.00 13.73 -8.52
CA GLU A 20 -12.37 13.28 -8.79
C GLU A 20 -13.28 14.50 -9.05
N GLN A 21 -14.16 14.39 -10.06
CA GLN A 21 -15.05 15.46 -10.57
C GLN A 21 -16.06 16.04 -9.55
N LYS A 22 -16.06 15.55 -8.30
CA LYS A 22 -16.76 16.18 -7.17
C LYS A 22 -15.85 17.14 -6.38
N ASP A 23 -14.73 17.53 -7.00
CA ASP A 23 -13.78 18.62 -6.67
C ASP A 23 -13.23 18.69 -5.24
N THR A 24 -13.30 17.57 -4.52
CA THR A 24 -12.88 17.55 -3.11
C THR A 24 -12.00 16.37 -2.77
N GLN A 25 -11.62 15.54 -3.74
CA GLN A 25 -10.85 14.33 -3.51
C GLN A 25 -9.74 14.17 -4.56
N ILE A 26 -8.54 13.83 -4.09
CA ILE A 26 -7.37 13.53 -4.91
C ILE A 26 -6.79 12.17 -4.53
N PHE A 27 -6.32 11.41 -5.53
CA PHE A 27 -5.57 10.18 -5.32
C PHE A 27 -4.46 10.05 -6.37
N ALA A 28 -3.46 9.19 -6.11
CA ALA A 28 -2.46 8.83 -7.10
C ALA A 28 -2.83 7.49 -7.75
N ARG A 29 -2.62 7.36 -9.06
CA ARG A 29 -2.87 6.14 -9.84
C ARG A 29 -1.63 5.75 -10.65
N CYS A 30 -1.35 4.47 -10.77
CA CYS A 30 -0.35 3.98 -11.71
C CYS A 30 -0.87 4.05 -13.15
N LYS A 31 -0.12 4.70 -14.04
CA LYS A 31 -0.40 4.74 -15.48
C LYS A 31 -0.33 3.37 -16.17
N ARG A 32 0.35 2.40 -15.55
CA ARG A 32 0.58 1.06 -16.14
C ARG A 32 -0.38 0.00 -15.59
N CYS A 33 -0.42 -0.20 -14.27
CA CYS A 33 -1.23 -1.25 -13.65
C CYS A 33 -2.54 -0.76 -13.02
N GLY A 34 -2.82 0.54 -13.03
CA GLY A 34 -4.07 1.10 -12.52
C GLY A 34 -4.24 1.11 -11.00
N ILE A 35 -3.27 0.59 -10.22
CA ILE A 35 -3.27 0.68 -8.75
C ILE A 35 -3.43 2.14 -8.32
N ARG A 36 -4.32 2.40 -7.37
CA ARG A 36 -4.55 3.74 -6.81
C ARG A 36 -4.33 3.79 -5.31
N THR A 37 -3.92 4.95 -4.80
CA THR A 37 -3.99 5.26 -3.37
C THR A 37 -5.46 5.46 -2.95
N PRO A 38 -5.77 5.39 -1.64
CA PRO A 38 -6.97 6.02 -1.11
C PRO A 38 -7.05 7.49 -1.51
N SER A 39 -8.28 8.00 -1.66
CA SER A 39 -8.51 9.42 -1.89
C SER A 39 -8.32 10.24 -0.60
N LYS A 40 -7.90 11.49 -0.77
CA LYS A 40 -7.73 12.48 0.29
C LYS A 40 -8.46 13.77 -0.04
N GLY A 41 -8.99 14.43 1.00
CA GLY A 41 -9.66 15.72 0.89
C GLY A 41 -8.78 16.78 0.23
N ALA A 42 -9.23 17.35 -0.89
CA ALA A 42 -8.48 18.33 -1.69
C ALA A 42 -8.71 19.80 -1.26
N SER A 43 -9.28 20.04 -0.07
CA SER A 43 -9.62 21.38 0.45
C SER A 43 -8.45 22.37 0.46
N ILE A 44 -7.22 21.86 0.42
CA ILE A 44 -5.97 22.58 0.23
C ILE A 44 -5.07 21.78 -0.73
N GLU A 45 -5.29 21.91 -2.04
CA GLU A 45 -4.71 21.05 -3.09
C GLU A 45 -3.22 20.69 -2.92
N PHE A 46 -2.37 21.64 -2.50
CA PHE A 46 -0.94 21.39 -2.29
C PHE A 46 -0.66 20.39 -1.15
N SER A 47 -1.31 20.56 0.01
CA SER A 47 -1.20 19.63 1.13
C SER A 47 -1.84 18.28 0.81
N ALA A 48 -2.93 18.28 0.03
CA ALA A 48 -3.57 17.05 -0.41
C ALA A 48 -2.68 16.25 -1.37
N LYS A 49 -2.01 16.91 -2.33
CA LYS A 49 -0.99 16.28 -3.19
C LYS A 49 0.18 15.72 -2.38
N GLN A 50 0.66 16.45 -1.37
CA GLN A 50 1.73 15.97 -0.51
C GLN A 50 1.29 14.71 0.26
N GLN A 51 0.13 14.70 0.90
CA GLN A 51 -0.37 13.52 1.62
C GLN A 51 -0.57 12.32 0.69
N VAL A 52 -1.09 12.54 -0.53
CA VAL A 52 -1.23 11.48 -1.53
C VAL A 52 0.12 10.97 -1.99
N ALA A 53 1.10 11.85 -2.19
CA ALA A 53 2.47 11.48 -2.52
C ALA A 53 3.13 10.68 -1.41
N ASP A 54 2.93 11.09 -0.15
CA ASP A 54 3.43 10.36 1.00
C ASP A 54 2.84 8.96 1.00
N VAL A 55 1.52 8.79 0.83
CA VAL A 55 0.89 7.46 0.74
C VAL A 55 1.40 6.61 -0.43
N TRP A 56 1.62 7.24 -1.58
CA TRP A 56 2.12 6.58 -2.78
C TRP A 56 3.58 6.14 -2.61
N ASN A 57 4.43 7.05 -2.13
CA ASN A 57 5.84 6.82 -1.87
C ASN A 57 6.04 5.85 -0.69
N ALA A 58 5.07 5.80 0.23
CA ALA A 58 4.97 4.87 1.35
C ALA A 58 4.34 3.50 0.98
N GLY A 59 3.87 3.31 -0.25
CA GLY A 59 3.50 1.98 -0.74
C GLY A 59 2.26 1.34 -0.09
N THR A 60 1.16 2.09 0.10
CA THR A 60 -0.20 1.58 0.46
C THR A 60 -0.47 1.13 1.92
N LEU A 61 -0.14 2.02 2.87
CA LEU A 61 -0.46 2.17 4.31
C LEU A 61 -1.52 1.34 5.11
N LEU A 62 -2.19 0.26 4.66
CA LEU A 62 -3.11 -0.49 5.56
C LEU A 62 -3.26 -1.97 5.19
N TRP A 63 -2.21 -2.77 5.34
CA TRP A 63 -2.36 -4.23 5.32
C TRP A 63 -2.43 -4.72 6.77
N LEU A 64 -3.48 -5.45 7.10
CA LEU A 64 -3.69 -5.96 8.46
C LEU A 64 -2.50 -6.82 8.89
N PRO A 65 -2.10 -6.79 10.17
CA PRO A 65 -1.04 -7.67 10.64
C PRO A 65 -1.39 -9.12 10.32
N TRP A 66 -0.40 -9.90 9.93
CA TRP A 66 -0.57 -11.33 9.80
C TRP A 66 -0.98 -11.91 11.15
N ILE A 67 -2.03 -12.74 11.12
CA ILE A 67 -2.54 -13.46 12.28
C ILE A 67 -2.42 -14.94 11.94
N LYS A 68 -1.78 -15.69 12.83
CA LYS A 68 -1.66 -17.14 12.69
C LYS A 68 -3.05 -17.77 12.57
N PRO A 69 -3.36 -18.49 11.47
CA PRO A 69 -4.63 -19.20 11.33
C PRO A 69 -4.83 -20.21 12.47
N ALA A 70 -5.99 -20.19 13.13
CA ALA A 70 -6.29 -21.11 14.24
C ALA A 70 -6.98 -22.38 13.72
N VAL A 71 -7.83 -22.23 12.70
CA VAL A 71 -8.48 -23.34 11.99
C VAL A 71 -8.28 -23.21 10.48
N ALA A 72 -8.54 -24.30 9.75
CA ALA A 72 -8.38 -24.31 8.29
C ALA A 72 -9.20 -23.22 7.56
N ALA A 73 -10.33 -22.82 8.15
CA ALA A 73 -11.17 -21.75 7.62
C ALA A 73 -10.53 -20.34 7.71
N ASP A 74 -9.52 -20.17 8.56
CA ASP A 74 -8.79 -18.90 8.73
C ASP A 74 -7.59 -18.79 7.76
N ALA A 75 -7.35 -19.81 6.94
CA ALA A 75 -6.21 -19.82 6.03
C ALA A 75 -6.36 -18.73 4.95
N TYR A 76 -5.27 -18.00 4.70
CA TYR A 76 -5.23 -16.95 3.70
C TYR A 76 -5.33 -17.53 2.29
N GLN A 77 -6.09 -16.89 1.43
CA GLN A 77 -6.27 -17.29 0.03
C GLN A 77 -5.24 -16.60 -0.86
N LEU A 78 -5.23 -16.95 -2.15
CA LEU A 78 -4.36 -16.29 -3.13
C LEU A 78 -4.65 -14.77 -3.17
N ASP A 79 -3.58 -13.98 -3.28
CA ASP A 79 -3.61 -12.51 -3.33
C ASP A 79 -4.05 -11.77 -2.05
N ASP A 80 -4.32 -12.48 -0.95
CA ASP A 80 -4.53 -11.88 0.38
C ASP A 80 -3.30 -11.08 0.82
N ARG A 81 -3.54 -10.03 1.61
CA ARG A 81 -2.55 -8.99 1.91
C ARG A 81 -2.40 -8.76 3.40
N VAL A 82 -1.18 -8.87 3.90
CA VAL A 82 -0.87 -8.72 5.33
C VAL A 82 0.40 -7.91 5.56
N SER A 83 0.52 -7.29 6.73
CA SER A 83 1.77 -6.74 7.23
C SER A 83 2.43 -7.72 8.21
N HIS A 84 3.74 -7.89 8.13
CA HIS A 84 4.51 -8.74 9.04
C HIS A 84 5.96 -8.27 9.07
N GLU A 85 6.55 -8.18 10.27
CA GLU A 85 7.91 -7.68 10.53
C GLU A 85 8.24 -6.36 9.80
N GLY A 86 7.33 -5.39 9.91
CA GLY A 86 7.52 -4.10 9.27
C GLY A 86 7.58 -4.15 7.75
N ASN A 87 7.05 -5.20 7.13
CA ASN A 87 6.94 -5.39 5.68
C ASN A 87 5.51 -5.75 5.27
N HIS A 88 5.18 -5.51 4.01
CA HIS A 88 3.94 -5.89 3.34
C HIS A 88 4.14 -7.17 2.52
N TRP A 89 3.17 -8.09 2.59
CA TRP A 89 3.22 -9.42 1.98
C TRP A 89 1.93 -9.79 1.26
N ILE A 90 2.04 -10.41 0.08
CA ILE A 90 0.89 -10.92 -0.69
C ILE A 90 0.97 -12.45 -0.73
N SER A 91 -0.10 -13.14 -0.36
CA SER A 91 -0.18 -14.61 -0.45
C SER A 91 -0.12 -15.04 -1.92
N ILE A 92 0.68 -16.06 -2.23
CA ILE A 92 0.85 -16.60 -3.59
C ILE A 92 0.25 -18.00 -3.75
N ARG A 93 -0.56 -18.45 -2.80
CA ARG A 93 -1.23 -19.75 -2.82
C ARG A 93 -2.56 -19.70 -2.09
N GLU A 94 -3.45 -20.61 -2.45
CA GLU A 94 -4.66 -20.89 -1.68
C GLU A 94 -4.33 -21.62 -0.37
N ASN A 95 -5.21 -21.47 0.61
CA ASN A 95 -5.11 -22.12 1.92
C ASN A 95 -3.71 -21.97 2.55
N ASN A 96 -3.20 -20.74 2.57
CA ASN A 96 -1.92 -20.38 3.14
C ASN A 96 -2.01 -20.21 4.67
N VAL A 97 -1.27 -21.05 5.37
CA VAL A 97 -1.20 -21.08 6.85
C VAL A 97 0.17 -20.69 7.39
N TRP A 98 1.14 -20.49 6.49
CA TRP A 98 2.53 -20.20 6.84
C TRP A 98 2.71 -18.71 7.16
N GLU A 99 3.73 -18.40 7.94
CA GLU A 99 4.10 -17.04 8.26
C GLU A 99 4.76 -16.35 7.06
N PRO A 100 4.52 -15.04 6.82
CA PRO A 100 5.22 -14.30 5.79
C PRO A 100 6.73 -14.25 6.08
N GLY A 101 7.52 -14.69 5.10
CA GLY A 101 8.97 -14.90 5.26
C GLY A 101 9.37 -16.37 5.30
N GLU A 102 8.45 -17.28 5.66
CA GLU A 102 8.70 -18.73 5.60
C GLU A 102 8.35 -19.30 4.21
N SER A 103 7.07 -19.25 3.83
CA SER A 103 6.59 -19.88 2.60
C SER A 103 5.23 -19.34 2.15
N GLY A 104 4.96 -19.37 0.85
CA GLY A 104 3.63 -19.02 0.32
C GLY A 104 3.33 -17.52 0.27
N TRP A 105 4.31 -16.65 0.51
CA TRP A 105 4.15 -15.20 0.44
C TRP A 105 5.16 -14.55 -0.51
N ARG A 106 4.74 -13.46 -1.14
CA ARG A 106 5.59 -12.57 -1.92
C ARG A 106 5.78 -11.26 -1.18
N LEU A 107 7.02 -10.98 -0.79
CA LEU A 107 7.42 -9.71 -0.20
C LEU A 107 7.08 -8.56 -1.15
N VAL A 108 6.51 -7.48 -0.61
CA VAL A 108 6.18 -6.25 -1.35
C VAL A 108 7.16 -5.14 -1.05
N GLY A 109 7.60 -5.05 0.20
CA GLY A 109 8.50 -4.03 0.69
C GLY A 109 8.11 -3.61 2.11
N PRO A 110 8.79 -2.62 2.69
CA PRO A 110 8.51 -2.16 4.05
C PRO A 110 7.10 -1.61 4.21
N ALA A 111 6.50 -1.90 5.37
CA ALA A 111 5.30 -1.26 5.86
C ALA A 111 5.67 0.14 6.39
N PRO A 112 4.86 1.16 6.12
CA PRO A 112 5.21 2.57 6.34
C PRO A 112 5.29 3.05 7.79
N ASP A 113 5.20 2.12 8.75
CA ASP A 113 5.17 2.36 10.19
C ASP A 113 6.35 1.67 10.90
N ALA A 114 7.19 0.92 10.19
CA ALA A 114 8.29 0.15 10.78
C ALA A 114 9.43 1.02 11.36
N GLN A 115 9.37 2.33 11.16
CA GLN A 115 10.33 3.30 11.69
C GLN A 115 9.57 4.48 12.32
N GLY A 116 8.70 4.16 13.29
CA GLY A 116 8.34 5.10 14.34
C GLY A 116 9.59 5.41 15.16
N GLY A 117 10.29 6.49 14.80
CA GLY A 117 11.45 7.01 15.52
C GLY A 117 11.16 7.11 17.01
N THR A 118 12.06 6.51 17.78
CA THR A 118 12.22 6.77 19.21
C THR A 118 12.54 8.26 19.40
N LEU A 119 11.90 8.88 20.40
CA LEU A 119 12.23 10.22 20.90
C LEU A 119 13.71 10.34 21.29
#